data_AF-V9G4D5-F1
#
_entry.id   AF-V9G4D5-F1
#
_cell.length_a   1.000
_cell.length_b   1.000
_cell.length_c   1.000
_cell.angle_alpha   90.00
_cell.angle_beta   90.00
_cell.angle_gamma   90.00
#
_symmetry.space_group_name_H-M   'P 1'
#
loop_
_entity.id
_entity.type
_entity.pdbx_description
1 polymer ?
#
loop_
_entity_poly.entity_id
_entity_poly.type
_entity_poly.pdbx_seq_one_letter_code
_entity_poly.pdbx_strand_id
1 'polypeptide(L)' 'MQQIRLLTNNPRKIRGLEGYGLEVVERVPIQMPENEDNTGYLHTKQAKLGHMLKFNDIEQNESANSNQ' A
#
# COMPACT_ATOMS: atom_id res chain seq x y z
N MET A 1 -27.19 10.73 3.94
CA MET A 1 -25.77 10.38 4.04
C MET A 1 -25.26 10.08 2.64
N GLN A 2 -24.06 10.55 2.29
CA GLN A 2 -23.46 10.27 0.98
C GLN A 2 -22.49 9.09 1.14
N GLN A 3 -22.68 8.05 0.33
CA GLN A 3 -21.87 6.85 0.34
C GLN A 3 -20.78 6.96 -0.74
N ILE A 4 -19.55 6.58 -0.39
CA ILE A 4 -18.41 6.63 -1.31
C ILE A 4 -17.60 5.33 -1.29
N ARG A 5 -17.11 4.95 -2.48
CA ARG A 5 -16.03 3.97 -2.64
C ARG A 5 -14.72 4.73 -2.70
N LEU A 6 -13.88 4.56 -1.68
CA LEU A 6 -12.69 5.38 -1.52
C LEU A 6 -11.44 4.68 -2.06
N LEU A 7 -10.83 5.28 -3.09
CA LEU A 7 -9.55 4.82 -3.62
C LEU A 7 -8.42 5.32 -2.72
N THR A 8 -7.90 4.47 -1.83
CA THR A 8 -6.80 4.85 -0.94
C THR A 8 -6.04 3.67 -0.34
N ASN A 9 -4.76 3.90 -0.03
CA ASN A 9 -3.98 3.05 0.89
C ASN A 9 -3.65 3.75 2.21
N ASN A 10 -4.07 5.00 2.38
CA ASN A 10 -3.79 5.77 3.59
C ASN A 10 -4.98 5.61 4.56
N PRO A 11 -4.85 4.83 5.65
CA PRO A 11 -5.95 4.61 6.58
C PRO A 11 -6.41 5.90 7.30
N ARG A 12 -5.56 6.93 7.37
CA ARG A 12 -5.92 8.22 7.95
C ARG A 12 -6.95 8.97 7.10
N LYS A 13 -6.98 8.75 5.79
CA LYS A 13 -7.99 9.35 4.90
C LYS A 13 -9.39 8.77 5.14
N ILE A 14 -9.48 7.47 5.46
CA ILE A 14 -10.76 6.82 5.78
C ILE A 14 -11.35 7.46 7.02
N ARG A 15 -10.61 7.44 8.13
CA ARG A 15 -11.04 8.04 9.42
C ARG A 15 -11.34 9.53 9.32
N GLY A 16 -10.55 10.25 8.52
CA GLY A 16 -10.76 11.69 8.31
C GLY A 16 -12.08 11.99 7.61
N LEU A 17 -12.52 11.16 6.65
CA LEU A 17 -13.73 11.39 5.88
C LEU A 17 -15.01 11.02 6.63
N GLU A 18 -14.95 10.03 7.53
CA GLU A 18 -16.08 9.66 8.41
C GLU A 18 -16.57 10.86 9.25
N GLY A 19 -15.66 11.76 9.64
CA GLY A 19 -16.00 12.98 10.39
C GLY A 19 -16.77 14.04 9.59
N TYR A 20 -16.84 13.94 8.26
CA TYR A 20 -17.56 14.90 7.39
C TYR A 20 -18.96 14.43 6.98
N GLY A 21 -19.49 13.38 7.61
CA GLY A 21 -20.80 12.80 7.25
C GLY A 21 -20.78 12.04 5.92
N LEU A 22 -19.58 11.65 5.46
CA LEU A 22 -19.37 10.75 4.34
C LEU A 22 -19.21 9.32 4.87
N GLU A 23 -20.00 8.41 4.33
CA GLU A 23 -19.93 6.99 4.68
C GLU A 23 -19.02 6.27 3.68
N VAL A 24 -17.87 5.77 4.14
CA VAL A 24 -16.97 4.96 3.32
C VAL A 24 -17.48 3.52 3.31
N VAL A 25 -18.21 3.15 2.26
CA VAL A 25 -18.82 1.81 2.14
C VAL A 25 -17.85 0.77 1.61
N GLU A 26 -16.79 1.21 0.92
CA GLU A 26 -15.76 0.32 0.38
C GLU A 26 -14.44 1.07 0.26
N ARG A 27 -13.33 0.41 0.60
CA ARG A 27 -11.98 0.86 0.26
C ARG A 27 -11.50 0.10 -0.97
N VAL A 28 -11.17 0.85 -2.02
CA VAL A 28 -10.53 0.32 -3.23
C VAL A 28 -9.01 0.53 -3.11
N PRO A 29 -8.18 -0.53 -3.07
CA PRO A 29 -6.73 -0.40 -3.00
C PRO A 29 -6.14 0.27 -4.24
N ILE A 30 -5.06 1.05 -4.06
CA ILE A 30 -4.26 1.60 -5.17
C ILE A 30 -2.89 0.91 -5.16
N GLN A 31 -2.76 -0.25 -5.79
CA GLN A 31 -1.50 -0.99 -5.80
C GLN A 31 -0.80 -0.85 -7.16
N MET A 32 0.51 -0.63 -7.14
CA MET A 32 1.39 -0.70 -8.30
C MET A 32 2.64 -1.49 -7.95
N PRO A 33 3.31 -2.13 -8.93
CA PRO A 33 4.65 -2.66 -8.73
C PRO A 33 5.58 -1.53 -8.32
N GLU A 34 6.48 -1.81 -7.39
CA GLU A 34 7.57 -0.90 -7.07
C GLU A 34 8.67 -0.97 -8.12
N ASN A 35 9.47 0.07 -8.17
CA ASN A 35 10.67 0.18 -8.99
C ASN A 35 11.82 0.74 -8.15
N GLU A 36 13.02 0.78 -8.72
CA GLU A 36 14.23 1.22 -8.04
C GLU A 36 14.07 2.62 -7.40
N ASP A 37 13.35 3.53 -8.08
CA ASP A 37 13.15 4.89 -7.62
C ASP A 37 12.15 5.02 -6.45
N ASN A 38 11.15 4.14 -6.37
CA ASN A 38 10.03 4.28 -5.45
C ASN A 38 9.98 3.25 -4.30
N THR A 39 10.80 2.20 -4.36
CA THR A 39 10.84 1.11 -3.36
C THR A 39 11.02 1.69 -1.95
N GLY A 40 12.07 2.49 -1.72
CA GLY A 40 12.35 3.06 -0.39
C GLY A 40 11.21 3.96 0.12
N TYR A 41 10.57 4.71 -0.78
CA TYR A 41 9.44 5.58 -0.45
C TYR A 41 8.19 4.78 -0.06
N LEU A 42 7.84 3.76 -0.84
CA LEU A 42 6.67 2.92 -0.62
C LEU A 42 6.80 2.09 0.66
N HIS A 43 7.97 1.47 0.87
CA HIS A 43 8.27 0.77 2.12
C HIS A 43 8.25 1.71 3.33
N THR A 44 8.79 2.92 3.21
CA THR A 44 8.71 3.92 4.29
C THR A 44 7.26 4.28 4.61
N LYS A 45 6.42 4.49 3.59
CA LYS A 45 4.99 4.75 3.78
C LYS A 45 4.27 3.59 4.46
N GLN A 46 4.59 2.36 4.11
CA GLN A 46 4.00 1.17 4.74
C GLN A 46 4.46 1.06 6.19
N ALA A 47 5.77 0.95 6.43
CA ALA A 47 6.35 0.66 7.74
C ALA A 47 6.19 1.81 8.75
N LYS A 48 6.41 3.07 8.32
CA LYS A 48 6.38 4.22 9.25
C LYS A 48 5.02 4.89 9.34
N LEU A 49 4.24 4.90 8.26
CA LEU A 49 2.96 5.63 8.20
C LEU A 49 1.74 4.71 8.16
N GLY A 50 1.93 3.39 8.24
CA GLY A 50 0.87 2.39 8.28
C GLY A 50 0.07 2.31 6.97
N HIS A 51 0.67 2.61 5.82
CA HIS A 51 -0.02 2.48 4.54
C HIS A 51 -0.34 1.01 4.25
N MET A 52 -1.54 0.75 3.73
CA MET A 52 -2.04 -0.57 3.37
C MET A 52 -1.54 -1.01 1.97
N LEU A 53 -0.22 -1.06 1.81
CA LEU A 53 0.48 -1.55 0.61
C LEU A 53 0.86 -3.02 0.78
N LYS A 54 0.93 -3.75 -0.33
CA LYS A 54 1.45 -5.12 -0.39
C LYS A 54 2.61 -5.15 -1.38
N PHE A 55 3.70 -5.82 -1.02
CA PHE A 55 4.85 -6.04 -1.89
C PHE A 55 4.96 -7.54 -2.12
N ASN A 56 5.31 -7.93 -3.35
CA ASN A 56 5.62 -9.32 -3.64
C ASN A 56 7.08 -9.53 -3.24
N ASP A 57 7.35 -10.40 -2.28
CA ASP A 57 8.72 -10.79 -1.97
C ASP A 57 9.31 -11.46 -3.22
N ILE A 58 10.21 -10.76 -3.91
CA ILE A 58 11.07 -11.41 -4.90
C ILE A 58 12.05 -12.23 -4.06
N GLU A 59 11.78 -13.53 -3.92
CA GLU A 59 12.76 -14.46 -3.38
C GLU A 59 14.08 -14.25 -4.15
N GLN A 60 15.13 -13.87 -3.41
CA GLN A 60 16.48 -13.72 -3.93
C GLN A 60 17.00 -15.11 -4.35
N ASN A 61 16.62 -15.55 -5.54
CA ASN A 61 17.04 -16.82 -6.11
C ASN A 61 18.23 -16.60 -7.04
N GLU A 62 19.38 -16.19 -6.47
CA GLU A 62 20.66 -16.12 -7.19
C GLU A 62 21.82 -16.11 -6.18
N SER A 63 22.21 -17.30 -5.70
CA SER A 63 23.59 -17.68 -5.30
C SER A 63 23.63 -19.05 -4.62
N ALA A 64 23.25 -20.11 -5.33
CA ALA A 64 23.61 -21.48 -4.95
C ALA A 64 23.78 -22.35 -6.20
N ASN A 65 24.68 -21.94 -7.10
CA ASN A 65 25.25 -22.85 -8.10
C ASN A 65 26.58 -22.31 -8.62
N SER A 66 27.63 -22.51 -7.80
CA SER A 66 29.02 -22.54 -8.25
C SER A 66 29.77 -23.57 -7.41
N ASN A 67 29.51 -24.85 -7.68
CA ASN A 67 30.47 -25.92 -7.43
C ASN A 67 30.57 -26.72 -8.73
N GLN A 68 31.52 -26.31 -9.57
CA GLN A 68 32.24 -27.20 -10.45
C GLN A 68 33.72 -27.03 -10.18
#